data_AF-A0A352JWM9-F1
#
_entry.id   AF-A0A352JWM9-F1
#
_cell.length_a   1.000
_cell.length_b   1.000
_cell.length_c   1.000
_cell.angle_alpha   90.00
_cell.angle_beta   90.00
_cell.angle_gamma   90.00
#
_symmetry.space_group_name_H-M   'P 1'
#
loop_
_entity.id
_entity.type
_entity.pdbx_description
1 polymer ?
#
loop_
_entity_poly.entity_id
_entity_poly.type
_entity_poly.pdbx_seq_one_letter_code
_entity_poly.pdbx_strand_id
1 'polypeptide(L)' 'MVMNIPILSLDRVEAPIDEARGLSNPWYTHESCFITERDTIFSNNWTCVAFTHDVSESGSVYPVNLMGIPLLVVRDREY' A
#
# COMPACT_ATOMS: atom_id res chain seq x y z
N MET A 1 -12.13 12.72 -30.40
CA MET A 1 -11.11 11.67 -30.19
C MET A 1 -11.11 11.32 -28.71
N VAL A 2 -11.55 10.13 -28.32
CA VAL A 2 -11.50 9.69 -26.91
C VAL A 2 -10.07 9.24 -26.64
N MET A 3 -9.36 9.90 -25.73
CA MET A 3 -8.07 9.42 -25.25
C MET A 3 -8.31 8.15 -24.44
N ASN A 4 -7.97 6.99 -25.01
CA ASN A 4 -7.91 5.72 -24.30
C ASN A 4 -6.64 5.71 -23.45
N ILE A 5 -6.71 6.28 -22.25
CA ILE A 5 -5.63 6.19 -21.27
C ILE A 5 -5.72 4.77 -20.69
N PRO A 6 -4.72 3.89 -20.92
CA PRO A 6 -4.71 2.60 -20.26
C PRO A 6 -4.76 2.86 -18.75
N ILE A 7 -5.56 2.07 -18.04
CA ILE A 7 -5.91 2.27 -16.62
C ILE A 7 -4.68 2.49 -15.74
N LEU A 8 -3.52 1.98 -16.18
CA LEU A 8 -2.24 2.02 -15.49
C LEU A 8 -1.24 3.10 -15.97
N SER A 9 -1.59 3.97 -16.93
CA SER A 9 -0.63 4.99 -17.40
C SER A 9 -0.36 6.03 -16.31
N LEU A 10 0.91 6.17 -15.95
CA LEU A 10 1.44 7.17 -15.02
C LEU A 10 2.11 8.34 -15.74
N ASP A 11 2.06 8.38 -17.08
CA ASP A 11 2.77 9.37 -17.91
C ASP A 11 2.46 10.82 -17.50
N ARG A 12 1.22 11.09 -17.06
CA ARG A 12 0.82 12.43 -16.60
C ARG A 12 1.18 12.72 -15.15
N VAL A 13 1.40 11.69 -14.34
CA VAL A 13 1.84 11.79 -12.95
C VAL A 13 3.34 12.05 -12.89
N GLU A 14 4.09 11.41 -13.78
CA GLU A 14 5.56 11.49 -13.88
C GLU A 14 6.07 12.69 -14.68
N ALA A 15 5.17 13.51 -15.23
CA ALA A 15 5.52 14.73 -15.96
C ALA A 15 6.18 15.79 -15.05
N PRO A 16 6.84 16.82 -15.61
CA PRO A 16 7.34 17.97 -14.84
C PRO A 16 6.27 18.56 -13.92
N ILE A 17 6.65 19.04 -12.74
CA ILE A 17 5.70 19.40 -11.67
C ILE A 17 4.68 20.48 -12.08
N ASP A 18 5.03 21.34 -13.02
CA ASP A 18 4.18 22.39 -13.59
C ASP A 18 3.18 21.88 -14.63
N GLU A 19 3.37 20.67 -15.15
CA GLU A 19 2.49 20.00 -16.13
C GLU A 19 1.79 18.75 -15.55
N ALA A 20 2.32 18.21 -14.46
CA ALA A 20 1.87 17.00 -13.82
C ALA A 20 0.41 17.09 -13.38
N ARG A 21 -0.28 15.95 -13.46
CA ARG A 21 -1.65 15.78 -12.97
C ARG A 21 -1.72 14.61 -12.02
N GLY A 22 -2.67 14.68 -11.10
CA GLY A 22 -2.95 13.57 -10.19
C GLY A 22 -3.33 12.28 -10.92
N LEU A 23 -3.35 11.19 -10.16
CA LEU A 23 -3.78 9.88 -10.65
C LEU A 23 -5.18 9.96 -11.27
N SER A 24 -5.44 9.10 -12.24
CA SER A 24 -6.77 8.97 -12.83
C SER A 24 -7.75 8.39 -11.80
N ASN A 25 -9.05 8.71 -11.95
CA ASN A 25 -10.11 8.29 -11.01
C ASN A 25 -10.12 6.77 -10.68
N PRO A 26 -9.83 5.84 -11.62
CA PRO A 26 -9.75 4.42 -11.30
C PRO A 26 -8.80 4.06 -10.15
N TRP A 27 -7.66 4.75 -10.00
CA TRP A 27 -6.72 4.50 -8.91
C TRP A 27 -7.30 4.75 -7.51
N TYR A 28 -8.39 5.52 -7.42
CA TYR A 28 -9.07 5.80 -6.15
C TYR A 28 -10.33 4.95 -5.92
N THR A 29 -10.85 4.27 -6.96
CA THR A 29 -12.18 3.67 -6.92
C THR A 29 -12.23 2.21 -7.38
N HIS A 30 -11.27 1.75 -8.16
CA HIS A 30 -11.26 0.40 -8.72
C HIS A 30 -10.43 -0.54 -7.86
N GLU A 31 -11.03 -1.66 -7.46
CA GLU A 31 -10.38 -2.71 -6.68
C GLU A 31 -9.14 -3.29 -7.39
N SER A 32 -9.16 -3.40 -8.71
CA SER A 32 -8.02 -3.88 -9.49
C SER A 32 -6.78 -2.97 -9.36
N CYS A 33 -6.98 -1.66 -9.27
CA CYS A 33 -5.89 -0.70 -9.06
C CYS A 33 -5.35 -0.79 -7.63
N PHE A 34 -6.24 -0.93 -6.64
CA PHE A 34 -5.86 -1.17 -5.25
C PHE A 34 -5.03 -2.44 -5.07
N ILE A 35 -5.45 -3.56 -5.67
CA ILE A 35 -4.70 -4.83 -5.64
C ILE A 35 -3.33 -4.67 -6.29
N THR A 36 -3.27 -3.96 -7.43
CA THR A 36 -2.01 -3.69 -8.13
C THR A 36 -1.06 -2.88 -7.23
N GLU A 37 -1.55 -1.81 -6.60
CA GLU A 37 -0.76 -0.97 -5.69
C GLU A 37 -0.24 -1.77 -4.49
N ARG A 38 -1.10 -2.59 -3.86
CA ARG A 38 -0.70 -3.49 -2.77
C ARG A 38 0.43 -4.42 -3.19
N ASP A 39 0.27 -5.09 -4.33
CA ASP A 39 1.17 -6.17 -4.77
C ASP A 39 2.48 -5.65 -5.41
N THR A 40 2.55 -4.37 -5.77
CA THR A 40 3.73 -3.77 -6.41
C THR A 40 4.45 -2.75 -5.52
N ILE A 41 3.72 -1.97 -4.73
CA ILE A 41 4.28 -0.93 -3.87
C ILE A 41 4.39 -1.46 -2.44
N PHE A 42 3.28 -1.80 -1.78
CA PHE A 42 3.30 -2.11 -0.35
C PHE A 42 3.98 -3.44 -0.03
N SER A 43 3.88 -4.44 -0.89
CA SER A 43 4.55 -5.75 -0.74
C SER A 43 6.07 -5.68 -0.92
N ASN A 44 6.55 -4.76 -1.76
CA ASN A 44 7.96 -4.63 -2.14
C ASN A 44 8.70 -3.55 -1.34
N ASN A 45 8.02 -2.89 -0.40
CA ASN A 45 8.58 -1.80 0.40
C ASN A 45 8.29 -2.00 1.89
N TRP A 46 8.98 -1.22 2.72
CA TRP A 46 8.71 -1.16 4.14
C TRP A 46 7.37 -0.49 4.42
N THR A 47 6.45 -1.23 5.05
CA THR A 47 5.15 -0.72 5.49
C THR A 47 5.07 -0.78 7.01
N CYS A 48 4.70 0.33 7.65
CA CYS A 48 4.45 0.36 9.09
C CYS A 48 3.18 -0.43 9.40
N VAL A 49 3.27 -1.45 10.26
CA VAL A 49 2.16 -2.35 10.60
C VAL A 49 1.73 -2.30 12.08
N ALA A 50 2.58 -1.78 12.97
CA ALA A 50 2.31 -1.66 14.40
C ALA A 50 3.33 -0.74 15.08
N PHE A 51 3.00 -0.29 16.29
CA PHE A 51 3.90 0.36 17.22
C PHE A 51 4.39 -0.62 18.30
N THR A 52 5.48 -0.26 18.99
CA THR A 52 6.03 -1.09 20.06
C THR A 52 5.07 -1.32 21.23
N HIS A 53 4.09 -0.44 21.45
CA HIS A 53 3.10 -0.61 22.51
C HIS A 53 1.95 -1.56 22.14
N ASP A 54 1.72 -1.84 20.85
CA ASP A 54 0.71 -2.81 20.41
C ASP A 54 1.06 -4.25 20.84
N VAL A 55 2.34 -4.49 21.13
CA VAL A 55 2.88 -5.75 21.64
C VAL A 55 3.74 -5.50 22.89
N SER A 56 3.21 -4.84 23.91
CA SER A 56 4.00 -4.37 25.07
C SER A 56 4.73 -5.47 25.86
N GLU A 57 4.14 -6.65 25.96
CA GLU A 57 4.72 -7.76 26.74
C GLU A 57 5.40 -8.79 25.85
N SER A 58 6.45 -9.41 26.38
CA SER A 58 7.09 -10.60 25.79
C SER A 58 6.05 -11.68 25.46
N GLY A 59 6.10 -12.21 24.22
CA GLY A 59 5.12 -13.18 23.73
C GLY A 59 3.77 -12.62 23.31
N SER A 60 3.58 -11.29 23.30
CA SER A 60 2.36 -10.66 22.78
C SER A 60 2.21 -10.88 21.28
N VAL A 61 0.97 -11.06 20.84
CA VAL A 61 0.62 -11.23 19.43
C VAL A 61 -0.42 -10.19 19.04
N TYR A 62 -0.18 -9.50 17.93
CA TYR A 62 -1.07 -8.48 17.39
C TYR A 62 -1.38 -8.78 15.92
N PRO A 63 -2.61 -9.21 15.59
CA PRO A 63 -3.01 -9.48 14.22
C PRO A 63 -3.21 -8.18 13.44
N VAL A 64 -2.69 -8.14 12.22
CA VAL A 64 -2.80 -6.99 11.31
C VAL A 64 -3.38 -7.47 9.98
N ASN A 65 -4.31 -6.69 9.42
CA ASN A 65 -4.75 -6.87 8.05
C ASN A 65 -4.12 -5.77 7.18
N LEU A 66 -3.09 -6.14 6.41
CA LEU A 66 -2.42 -5.24 5.48
C LEU A 66 -3.10 -5.38 4.11
N MET A 67 -4.11 -4.56 3.83
CA MET A 67 -4.77 -4.49 2.51
C MET A 67 -5.29 -5.86 2.01
N GLY A 68 -5.85 -6.65 2.92
CA GLY A 68 -6.32 -8.02 2.65
C GLY A 68 -5.30 -9.12 2.92
N ILE A 69 -4.05 -8.77 3.26
CA ILE A 69 -2.99 -9.72 3.64
C ILE A 69 -3.01 -9.89 5.16
N PRO A 70 -3.37 -11.07 5.70
CA PRO A 70 -3.34 -11.32 7.13
C PRO A 70 -1.89 -11.52 7.59
N LEU A 71 -1.48 -10.72 8.59
CA LEU A 71 -0.16 -10.75 9.20
C LEU A 71 -0.30 -10.88 10.73
N LEU A 72 0.75 -11.40 11.37
CA LEU A 72 0.88 -11.42 12.83
C LEU A 72 2.16 -10.70 13.22
N VAL A 73 2.02 -9.63 14.01
CA VAL A 73 3.15 -9.02 14.72
C VAL A 73 3.31 -9.78 16.04
N VAL A 74 4.51 -10.28 16.31
CA VAL A 74 4.80 -11.03 17.54
C VAL A 74 5.98 -10.37 18.23
N ARG A 75 5.83 -10.04 19.53
CA ARG A 75 6.98 -9.72 20.36
C ARG A 75 7.60 -11.03 20.82
N ASP A 76 8.86 -11.23 20.46
CA ASP A 76 9.59 -12.44 20.82
C ASP A 76 9.67 -12.64 22.34
N ARG A 77 9.94 -13.88 22.74
CA ARG A 77 10.10 -14.29 24.13
C ARG A 77 11.51 -14.08 24.67
N GLU A 78 12.47 -13.86 23.79
CA GLU A 78 13.90 -13.75 24.10
C GLU A 78 14.36 -12.28 24.14
N TYR A 79 15.42 -12.02 24.91
CA TYR A 79 16.09 -10.73 25.08
C TYR A 79 17.35 -10.64 24.22
#